data_AF-A0A8B9CJ52-F1
#
_entry.id   AF-A0A8B9CJ52-F1
#
_cell.length_a   1.000
_cell.length_b   1.000
_cell.length_c   1.000
_cell.angle_alpha   90.00
_cell.angle_beta   90.00
_cell.angle_gamma   90.00
#
_symmetry.space_group_name_H-M   'P 1'
#
loop_
_entity.id
_entity.type
_entity.pdbx_description
1 polymer ?
#
loop_
_entity_poly.entity_id
_entity_poly.type
_entity_poly.pdbx_seq_one_letter_code
_entity_poly.pdbx_strand_id
1 'polypeptide(L)'
;MFKKVTQNVAKQMDPKGELVPVESIVDQDHFRIHCLVRRKRKTAFRPFPSYKRTEYKLHDVLLPGKDESLLGRDQQDSRQYATAGSACDQVDGAVSVATEPTLVELGGSASFSKKWSIKMEERHLPVQQLDVLTTERKVNTNHPFIQQLREDEQNLYVVHKTIEASEEVSYEESTKATGKFVAQLYAKFFAKGTSMRKQSITIPKGCILAFRVIQVTIKDAEWGIHHIPENNTSTFVSDGKQRTSILPLKEVKQNCQAFSQLPVELRGTFLEAIKVALRDKDIFQELAQKMEEVYYKTNTCELTTQSPKLKDMLSSLQSLSRNDLHSPAEAVYYTLDALSEQTEEQRLVLLESLEKKAVRHQPQEGRGQYKTTIAMLEMSGVRIPKNEFAICDEEGFLALEALYASLYSLDLLSNSE
;
A
#
# COMPACT_ATOMS: atom_id res chain seq x y z
N MET A 1 -2.54 -9.34 7.10
CA MET A 1 -3.37 -9.31 8.32
C MET A 1 -2.98 -8.15 9.22
N PHE A 2 -1.73 -8.06 9.70
CA PHE A 2 -1.28 -6.96 10.56
C PHE A 2 -1.64 -5.56 10.01
N LYS A 3 -1.27 -5.24 8.75
CA LYS A 3 -1.68 -4.00 8.04
C LYS A 3 -3.18 -3.67 8.21
N LYS A 4 -4.07 -4.66 8.09
CA LYS A 4 -5.53 -4.44 8.22
C LYS A 4 -5.90 -4.05 9.66
N VAL A 5 -5.29 -4.71 10.65
CA VAL A 5 -5.52 -4.41 12.07
C VAL A 5 -5.08 -3.00 12.38
N THR A 6 -3.85 -2.64 12.04
CA THR A 6 -3.29 -1.31 12.30
C THR A 6 -4.05 -0.21 11.58
N GLN A 7 -4.51 -0.43 10.34
CA GLN A 7 -5.40 0.50 9.65
C GLN A 7 -6.70 0.74 10.42
N ASN A 8 -7.35 -0.31 10.93
CA ASN A 8 -8.57 -0.15 11.73
C ASN A 8 -8.31 0.63 13.03
N VAL A 9 -7.19 0.34 13.69
CA VAL A 9 -6.76 1.08 14.88
C VAL A 9 -6.59 2.56 14.56
N ALA A 10 -5.86 2.89 13.49
CA ALA A 10 -5.63 4.27 13.07
C ALA A 10 -6.95 5.00 12.76
N LYS A 11 -7.88 4.36 12.02
CA LYS A 11 -9.20 4.93 11.69
C LYS A 11 -10.05 5.22 12.92
N GLN A 12 -10.04 4.34 13.92
CA GLN A 12 -10.85 4.54 15.13
C GLN A 12 -10.26 5.58 16.08
N MET A 13 -8.94 5.57 16.22
CA MET A 13 -8.21 6.50 17.09
C MET A 13 -8.18 7.92 16.52
N ASP A 14 -8.00 8.04 15.21
CA ASP A 14 -7.76 9.32 14.54
C ASP A 14 -8.41 9.36 13.14
N PRO A 15 -9.76 9.33 13.03
CA PRO A 15 -10.45 9.14 11.75
C PRO A 15 -10.12 10.18 10.67
N LYS A 16 -9.73 11.39 11.07
CA LYS A 16 -9.41 12.51 10.17
C LYS A 16 -7.99 13.04 10.36
N GLY A 17 -7.20 12.41 11.21
CA GLY A 17 -5.88 12.91 11.54
C GLY A 17 -4.76 12.15 10.86
N GLU A 18 -3.57 12.36 11.40
CA GLU A 18 -2.30 12.05 10.74
C GLU A 18 -1.66 10.78 11.30
N LEU A 19 -2.42 9.98 12.04
CA LEU A 19 -1.95 8.71 12.57
C LEU A 19 -1.79 7.70 11.42
N VAL A 20 -0.56 7.19 11.26
CA VAL A 20 -0.19 6.29 10.17
C VAL A 20 -0.09 4.86 10.70
N PRO A 21 -0.78 3.89 10.11
CA PRO A 21 -0.71 2.49 10.53
C PRO A 21 0.62 1.84 10.13
N VAL A 22 1.16 0.97 11.00
CA VAL A 22 2.34 0.14 10.68
C VAL A 22 1.94 -1.01 9.76
N GLU A 23 2.63 -1.14 8.62
CA GLU A 23 2.29 -2.15 7.60
C GLU A 23 2.74 -3.57 7.97
N SER A 24 3.87 -3.70 8.68
CA SER A 24 4.56 -4.96 8.95
C SER A 24 4.91 -5.09 10.44
N ILE A 25 4.56 -6.24 11.02
CA ILE A 25 4.84 -6.53 12.43
C ILE A 25 6.35 -6.72 12.69
N VAL A 26 7.10 -7.15 11.68
CA VAL A 26 8.55 -7.39 11.79
C VAL A 26 9.32 -6.07 11.86
N ASP A 27 8.82 -5.07 11.14
CA ASP A 27 9.48 -3.77 10.99
C ASP A 27 9.07 -2.77 12.08
N GLN A 28 8.19 -3.17 13.00
CA GLN A 28 7.52 -2.25 13.93
C GLN A 28 8.52 -1.47 14.81
N ASP A 29 9.63 -2.08 15.22
CA ASP A 29 10.63 -1.45 16.09
C ASP A 29 11.32 -0.25 15.41
N HIS A 30 11.33 -0.19 14.08
CA HIS A 30 11.88 0.93 13.31
C HIS A 30 10.90 2.11 13.17
N PHE A 31 9.74 2.03 13.82
CA PHE A 31 8.78 3.13 13.92
C PHE A 31 8.63 3.63 15.37
N ARG A 32 9.62 3.37 16.23
CA ARG A 32 9.69 3.94 17.58
C ARG A 32 9.95 5.45 17.54
N ILE A 33 9.63 6.14 18.64
CA ILE A 33 9.97 7.55 18.82
C ILE A 33 11.48 7.74 18.54
N HIS A 34 11.82 8.85 17.88
CA HIS A 34 13.14 9.18 17.34
C HIS A 34 13.61 8.38 16.13
N CYS A 35 12.94 7.31 15.71
CA CYS A 35 13.28 6.64 14.46
C CYS A 35 13.07 7.57 13.26
N LEU A 36 13.99 7.50 12.30
CA LEU A 36 13.89 8.22 11.05
C LEU A 36 13.19 7.36 10.00
N VAL A 37 12.29 7.97 9.24
CA VAL A 37 11.53 7.31 8.19
C VAL A 37 11.50 8.16 6.93
N ARG A 38 11.40 7.50 5.78
CA ARG A 38 11.28 8.14 4.46
C ARG A 38 9.85 8.02 3.96
N ARG A 39 9.29 9.07 3.39
CA ARG A 39 7.92 9.01 2.85
C ARG A 39 7.93 8.29 1.52
N LYS A 40 7.08 7.27 1.37
CA LYS A 40 6.83 6.68 0.05
C LYS A 40 6.05 7.66 -0.82
N ARG A 41 6.05 7.46 -2.13
CA ARG A 41 5.19 8.24 -3.03
C ARG A 41 3.73 8.22 -2.56
N LYS A 42 3.07 9.37 -2.70
CA LYS A 42 1.65 9.50 -2.43
C LYS A 42 0.88 9.03 -3.66
N THR A 43 -0.14 8.20 -3.45
CA THR A 43 -1.09 7.77 -4.49
C THR A 43 -2.50 8.10 -4.02
N ALA A 44 -3.39 8.47 -4.94
CA ALA A 44 -4.76 8.88 -4.58
C ALA A 44 -5.53 7.75 -3.87
N PHE A 45 -5.33 6.52 -4.32
CA PHE A 45 -6.05 5.34 -3.84
C PHE A 45 -5.59 4.81 -2.47
N ARG A 46 -4.57 5.40 -1.83
CA ARG A 46 -4.11 4.96 -0.52
C ARG A 46 -4.80 5.74 0.61
N PRO A 47 -5.48 5.07 1.55
CA PRO A 47 -6.15 5.74 2.67
C PRO A 47 -5.19 6.45 3.62
N PHE A 48 -3.95 5.97 3.69
CA PHE A 48 -2.92 6.51 4.58
C PHE A 48 -1.64 6.82 3.81
N PRO A 49 -0.90 7.87 4.20
CA PRO A 49 0.48 8.03 3.77
C PRO A 49 1.30 6.79 4.14
N SER A 50 2.21 6.37 3.26
CA SER A 50 3.07 5.22 3.52
C SER A 50 4.51 5.69 3.75
N TYR A 51 5.19 5.07 4.71
CA TYR A 51 6.57 5.37 5.05
C TYR A 51 7.44 4.12 5.00
N LYS A 52 8.72 4.33 4.74
CA LYS A 52 9.77 3.32 4.80
C LYS A 52 10.62 3.52 6.03
N ARG A 53 10.87 2.40 6.72
CA ARG A 53 11.87 2.35 7.77
C ARG A 53 13.25 2.73 7.23
N THR A 54 14.05 3.27 8.13
CA THR A 54 15.49 3.42 7.95
C THR A 54 16.17 2.69 9.10
N GLU A 55 17.47 2.44 9.00
CA GLU A 55 18.23 1.84 10.11
C GLU A 55 18.70 2.89 11.12
N TYR A 56 18.27 4.16 10.97
CA TYR A 56 18.80 5.29 11.73
C TYR A 56 17.73 5.91 12.61
N LYS A 57 18.16 6.35 13.78
CA LYS A 57 17.44 7.25 14.67
C LYS A 57 17.99 8.67 14.50
N LEU A 58 17.24 9.64 15.00
CA LEU A 58 17.61 11.05 14.93
C LEU A 58 19.01 11.30 15.50
N HIS A 59 19.39 10.64 16.60
CA HIS A 59 20.71 10.83 17.20
C HIS A 59 21.87 10.28 16.37
N ASP A 60 21.65 9.28 15.51
CA ASP A 60 22.71 8.68 14.70
C ASP A 60 23.23 9.64 13.62
N VAL A 61 22.39 10.60 13.22
CA VAL A 61 22.70 11.56 12.14
C VAL A 61 23.00 12.96 12.66
N LEU A 62 22.90 13.20 13.97
CA LEU A 62 23.22 14.49 14.60
C LEU A 62 24.65 14.47 15.16
N LEU A 63 25.32 15.62 15.10
CA LEU A 63 26.59 15.81 15.78
C LEU A 63 26.38 15.86 17.31
N PRO A 64 27.40 15.48 18.11
CA PRO A 64 27.33 15.58 19.56
C PRO A 64 27.00 17.01 20.02
N GLY A 65 26.02 17.14 20.92
CA GLY A 65 25.62 18.41 21.52
C GLY A 65 26.28 18.67 22.88
N LYS A 66 26.02 19.85 23.47
CA LYS A 66 26.51 20.20 24.82
C LYS A 66 25.80 19.45 25.94
N ASP A 67 24.57 18.99 25.70
CA ASP A 67 23.78 18.22 26.67
C ASP A 67 23.31 16.89 26.04
N GLU A 68 23.69 15.77 26.64
CA GLU A 68 23.24 14.43 26.24
C GLU A 68 21.95 14.02 26.94
N SER A 69 21.53 14.74 27.99
CA SER A 69 20.39 14.37 28.83
C SER A 69 19.01 14.62 28.21
N LEU A 70 18.91 15.47 27.19
CA LEU A 70 17.65 15.75 26.48
C LEU A 70 17.15 14.59 25.61
N LEU A 71 18.01 13.60 25.35
CA LEU A 71 17.69 12.43 24.53
C LEU A 71 17.27 11.20 25.36
N GLY A 72 17.52 11.22 26.67
CA GLY A 72 17.20 10.12 27.60
C GLY A 72 15.99 10.41 28.49
N ARG A 73 15.37 11.58 28.35
CA ARG A 73 14.16 11.94 29.07
C ARG A 73 12.97 11.41 28.29
N ASP A 74 12.70 10.11 28.40
CA ASP A 74 11.38 9.54 28.16
C ASP A 74 10.43 10.20 29.19
N GLN A 75 10.03 11.46 28.95
CA GLN A 75 8.95 12.09 29.70
C GLN A 75 7.68 11.43 29.20
N GLN A 76 7.46 10.24 29.73
CA GLN A 76 6.52 9.26 29.26
C GLN A 76 5.14 9.62 29.81
N ASP A 77 4.55 10.70 29.29
CA ASP A 77 3.13 10.97 29.47
C ASP A 77 2.34 9.92 28.70
N SER A 78 2.18 8.77 29.34
CA SER A 78 1.46 7.60 28.81
C SER A 78 -0.03 7.79 28.99
N ARG A 79 -0.78 7.68 27.89
CA ARG A 79 -2.25 7.68 27.90
C ARG A 79 -2.74 6.31 27.43
N GLN A 80 -3.67 5.72 28.17
CA GLN A 80 -4.24 4.42 27.83
C GLN A 80 -5.56 4.58 27.09
N TYR A 81 -5.74 3.76 26.05
CA TYR A 81 -6.92 3.71 25.22
C TYR A 81 -7.35 2.25 25.03
N ALA A 82 -8.64 2.03 24.79
CA ALA A 82 -9.14 0.70 24.42
C ALA A 82 -10.08 0.87 23.23
N THR A 83 -9.87 0.05 22.21
CA THR A 83 -10.74 0.02 21.05
C THR A 83 -11.21 -1.42 20.83
N ALA A 84 -12.49 -1.54 20.48
CA ALA A 84 -13.11 -2.80 20.18
C ALA A 84 -13.98 -2.62 18.94
N GLY A 85 -13.95 -3.61 18.06
CA GLY A 85 -14.71 -3.56 16.83
C GLY A 85 -15.15 -4.95 16.43
N SER A 86 -16.35 -5.02 15.86
CA SER A 86 -16.78 -6.15 15.07
C SER A 86 -17.25 -5.64 13.72
N ALA A 87 -16.61 -6.09 12.64
CA ALA A 87 -17.09 -5.86 11.28
C ALA A 87 -17.62 -7.19 10.74
N CYS A 88 -18.88 -7.19 10.32
CA CYS A 88 -19.49 -8.31 9.61
C CYS A 88 -19.97 -7.76 8.28
N ASP A 89 -19.17 -7.94 7.24
CA ASP A 89 -19.54 -7.51 5.90
C ASP A 89 -20.16 -8.73 5.20
N GLN A 90 -21.48 -8.67 5.03
CA GLN A 90 -22.20 -9.63 4.19
C GLN A 90 -22.46 -8.94 2.85
N VAL A 91 -21.69 -9.32 1.82
CA VAL A 91 -21.98 -8.91 0.45
C VAL A 91 -22.91 -9.97 -0.13
N ASP A 92 -24.21 -9.70 -0.13
CA ASP A 92 -25.21 -10.61 -0.68
C ASP A 92 -25.48 -10.27 -2.15
N GLY A 93 -24.61 -10.77 -3.04
CA GLY A 93 -24.73 -10.58 -4.48
C GLY A 93 -25.74 -11.56 -5.09
N ALA A 94 -27.03 -11.42 -4.77
CA ALA A 94 -28.11 -12.20 -5.40
C ALA A 94 -28.73 -11.41 -6.56
N VAL A 95 -28.22 -11.61 -7.78
CA VAL A 95 -28.89 -11.11 -8.98
C VAL A 95 -29.79 -12.20 -9.55
N SER A 96 -31.10 -12.10 -9.30
CA SER A 96 -32.10 -12.85 -10.03
C SER A 96 -32.35 -12.18 -11.39
N VAL A 97 -31.71 -12.70 -12.44
CA VAL A 97 -32.08 -12.35 -13.82
C VAL A 97 -33.20 -13.30 -14.24
N ALA A 98 -34.42 -12.80 -14.32
CA ALA A 98 -35.54 -13.55 -14.88
C ALA A 98 -35.38 -13.65 -16.40
N THR A 99 -34.82 -14.76 -16.86
CA THR A 99 -35.04 -15.25 -18.21
C THR A 99 -35.22 -16.76 -18.12
N GLU A 100 -36.44 -17.25 -18.37
CA GLU A 100 -36.73 -18.68 -18.37
C GLU A 100 -36.18 -19.40 -19.62
N PRO A 101 -35.97 -20.73 -19.56
CA PRO A 101 -36.11 -21.61 -18.39
C PRO A 101 -34.74 -22.15 -17.98
N THR A 102 -33.98 -21.36 -17.25
CA THR A 102 -33.13 -21.87 -16.17
C THR A 102 -32.82 -20.71 -15.24
N LEU A 103 -33.55 -20.68 -14.12
CA LEU A 103 -33.24 -19.83 -12.99
C LEU A 103 -31.87 -20.27 -12.44
N VAL A 104 -30.79 -19.69 -12.97
CA VAL A 104 -29.47 -19.84 -12.37
C VAL A 104 -29.37 -18.76 -11.32
N GLU A 105 -29.47 -19.14 -10.05
CA GLU A 105 -29.06 -18.28 -8.94
C GLU A 105 -27.60 -17.88 -9.17
N LEU A 106 -27.40 -16.63 -9.58
CA LEU A 106 -26.11 -15.97 -9.62
C LEU A 106 -25.87 -15.38 -8.24
N GLY A 107 -25.78 -16.26 -7.25
CA GLY A 107 -25.54 -15.91 -5.85
C GLY A 107 -24.08 -16.12 -5.48
N GLY A 108 -23.39 -15.02 -5.19
CA GLY A 108 -22.13 -15.02 -4.47
C GLY A 108 -22.29 -14.25 -3.18
N SER A 109 -22.52 -14.95 -2.07
CA SER A 109 -22.55 -14.37 -0.73
C SER A 109 -21.17 -14.57 -0.08
N ALA A 110 -20.36 -13.53 0.03
CA ALA A 110 -19.16 -13.60 0.85
C ALA A 110 -19.48 -12.98 2.21
N SER A 111 -19.30 -13.74 3.29
CA SER A 111 -19.43 -13.22 4.64
C SER A 111 -18.04 -13.14 5.26
N PHE A 112 -17.65 -11.94 5.66
CA PHE A 112 -16.41 -11.68 6.38
C PHE A 112 -16.77 -11.32 7.81
N SER A 113 -16.20 -12.04 8.79
CA SER A 113 -16.31 -11.65 10.19
C SER A 113 -14.94 -11.31 10.75
N LYS A 114 -14.86 -10.13 11.36
CA LYS A 114 -13.67 -9.59 12.03
C LYS A 114 -14.12 -9.18 13.42
N LYS A 115 -13.51 -9.72 14.47
CA LYS A 115 -13.78 -9.29 15.84
C LYS A 115 -12.45 -9.01 16.52
N TRP A 116 -12.36 -7.87 17.20
CA TRP A 116 -11.14 -7.46 17.87
C TRP A 116 -11.43 -6.58 19.09
N SER A 117 -10.52 -6.64 20.05
CA SER A 117 -10.48 -5.78 21.23
C SER A 117 -9.01 -5.61 21.59
N ILE A 118 -8.46 -4.41 21.37
CA ILE A 118 -7.05 -4.13 21.62
C ILE A 118 -6.97 -2.96 22.60
N LYS A 119 -6.29 -3.20 23.72
CA LYS A 119 -5.86 -2.12 24.63
C LYS A 119 -4.53 -1.56 24.16
N MET A 120 -4.41 -0.24 24.25
CA MET A 120 -3.35 0.53 23.63
C MET A 120 -2.79 1.56 24.59
N GLU A 121 -1.52 1.88 24.38
CA GLU A 121 -0.77 2.91 25.06
C GLU A 121 -0.29 3.92 24.03
N GLU A 122 -0.61 5.19 24.23
CA GLU A 122 -0.02 6.29 23.47
C GLU A 122 1.25 6.76 24.15
N ARG A 123 2.33 6.87 23.36
CA ARG A 123 3.56 7.53 23.74
C ARG A 123 3.83 8.68 22.80
N HIS A 124 4.30 9.79 23.33
CA HIS A 124 4.63 10.94 22.50
C HIS A 124 5.83 11.70 23.05
N LEU A 125 6.60 12.25 22.12
CA LEU A 125 7.63 13.23 22.35
C LEU A 125 7.01 14.61 22.04
N PRO A 126 6.98 15.53 23.03
CA PRO A 126 6.54 16.89 22.81
C PRO A 126 7.36 17.56 21.69
N VAL A 127 6.68 18.19 20.74
CA VAL A 127 7.33 18.85 19.59
C VAL A 127 8.30 19.94 20.05
N GLN A 128 8.01 20.59 21.18
CA GLN A 128 8.87 21.61 21.79
C GLN A 128 10.25 21.05 22.20
N GLN A 129 10.34 19.76 22.55
CA GLN A 129 11.63 19.14 22.84
C GLN A 129 12.44 18.93 21.56
N LEU A 130 11.78 18.64 20.43
CA LEU A 130 12.44 18.61 19.12
C LEU A 130 12.94 19.99 18.73
N ASP A 131 12.16 21.05 18.98
CA ASP A 131 12.59 22.44 18.71
C ASP A 131 13.88 22.79 19.47
N VAL A 132 13.96 22.45 20.76
CA VAL A 132 15.20 22.66 21.54
C VAL A 132 16.37 21.91 20.91
N LEU A 133 16.19 20.64 20.52
CA LEU A 133 17.23 19.85 19.88
C LEU A 133 17.73 20.44 18.55
N THR A 134 16.86 21.11 17.78
CA THR A 134 17.27 21.79 16.53
C THR A 134 18.23 22.94 16.78
N THR A 135 18.12 23.62 17.93
CA THR A 135 19.01 24.73 18.30
C THR A 135 20.34 24.26 18.90
N GLU A 136 20.35 23.08 19.53
CA GLU A 136 21.53 22.59 20.25
C GLU A 136 22.46 21.71 19.42
N ARG A 137 21.92 21.01 18.41
CA ARG A 137 22.66 20.03 17.62
C ARG A 137 22.53 20.32 16.14
N LYS A 138 23.63 20.15 15.40
CA LYS A 138 23.66 20.23 13.94
C LYS A 138 23.60 18.85 13.31
N VAL A 139 23.07 18.75 12.09
CA VAL A 139 23.10 17.51 11.32
C VAL A 139 24.51 17.25 10.82
N ASN A 140 24.95 15.99 10.88
CA ASN A 140 26.17 15.55 10.24
C ASN A 140 25.95 15.44 8.72
N THR A 141 26.29 16.50 7.99
CA THR A 141 26.17 16.54 6.52
C THR A 141 27.12 15.57 5.80
N ASN A 142 28.14 15.06 6.48
CA ASN A 142 29.05 14.04 5.96
C ASN A 142 28.59 12.62 6.26
N HIS A 143 27.46 12.45 6.96
CA HIS A 143 26.90 11.13 7.21
C HIS A 143 26.46 10.49 5.87
N PRO A 144 26.91 9.27 5.51
CA PRO A 144 26.64 8.67 4.21
C PRO A 144 25.15 8.62 3.85
N PHE A 145 24.30 8.27 4.82
CA PHE A 145 22.84 8.28 4.66
C PHE A 145 22.27 9.67 4.35
N ILE A 146 22.78 10.75 4.97
CA ILE A 146 22.30 12.12 4.71
C ILE A 146 22.74 12.58 3.32
N GLN A 147 23.96 12.23 2.90
CA GLN A 147 24.45 12.51 1.54
C GLN A 147 23.58 11.81 0.49
N GLN A 148 23.31 10.51 0.69
CA GLN A 148 22.46 9.73 -0.22
C GLN A 148 21.03 10.29 -0.29
N LEU A 149 20.42 10.63 0.86
CA LEU A 149 19.10 11.25 0.87
C LEU A 149 19.05 12.55 0.07
N ARG A 150 20.13 13.34 0.09
CA ARG A 150 20.25 14.58 -0.65
C ARG A 150 20.36 14.32 -2.15
N GLU A 151 21.18 13.36 -2.55
CA GLU A 151 21.35 12.96 -3.96
C GLU A 151 20.04 12.43 -4.55
N ASP A 152 19.29 11.63 -3.78
CA ASP A 152 18.03 11.03 -4.20
C ASP A 152 16.80 11.97 -4.01
N GLU A 153 17.02 13.23 -3.57
CA GLU A 153 15.98 14.23 -3.25
C GLU A 153 14.86 13.69 -2.34
N GLN A 154 15.21 12.85 -1.36
CA GLN A 154 14.24 12.15 -0.52
C GLN A 154 13.89 12.95 0.75
N ASN A 155 12.60 13.03 1.05
CA ASN A 155 12.13 13.64 2.29
C ASN A 155 12.33 12.72 3.50
N LEU A 156 12.83 13.30 4.58
CA LEU A 156 13.11 12.65 5.86
C LEU A 156 12.14 13.14 6.93
N TYR A 157 11.67 12.21 7.75
CA TYR A 157 10.73 12.47 8.83
C TYR A 157 11.20 11.77 10.10
N VAL A 158 10.84 12.33 11.25
CA VAL A 158 11.09 11.71 12.56
C VAL A 158 9.78 11.29 13.19
N VAL A 159 9.73 10.08 13.73
CA VAL A 159 8.59 9.61 14.52
C VAL A 159 8.63 10.30 15.87
N HIS A 160 7.53 10.99 16.21
CA HIS A 160 7.41 11.71 17.49
C HIS A 160 6.24 11.22 18.34
N LYS A 161 5.37 10.35 17.82
CA LYS A 161 4.27 9.76 18.58
C LYS A 161 4.01 8.34 18.09
N THR A 162 3.73 7.42 19.01
CA THR A 162 3.42 6.02 18.75
C THR A 162 2.18 5.59 19.51
N ILE A 163 1.44 4.65 18.92
CA ILE A 163 0.35 3.91 19.56
C ILE A 163 0.80 2.46 19.63
N GLU A 164 0.94 1.94 20.84
CA GLU A 164 1.51 0.63 21.13
C GLU A 164 0.45 -0.28 21.75
N ALA A 165 0.55 -1.59 21.52
CA ALA A 165 -0.31 -2.56 22.20
C ALA A 165 0.07 -2.63 23.69
N SER A 166 -0.87 -2.37 24.61
CA SER A 166 -0.56 -2.37 26.05
C SER A 166 -0.51 -3.79 26.64
N GLU A 167 -1.09 -4.77 25.94
CA GLU A 167 -1.12 -6.19 26.28
C GLU A 167 -0.97 -7.04 25.01
N GLU A 168 -0.69 -8.33 25.17
CA GLU A 168 -0.72 -9.26 24.04
C GLU A 168 -2.16 -9.50 23.59
N VAL A 169 -2.41 -9.43 22.29
CA VAL A 169 -3.75 -9.60 21.72
C VAL A 169 -3.70 -10.50 20.48
N SER A 170 -4.62 -11.46 20.42
CA SER A 170 -4.88 -12.24 19.21
C SER A 170 -5.94 -11.55 18.34
N TYR A 171 -5.63 -11.33 17.07
CA TYR A 171 -6.60 -10.91 16.06
C TYR A 171 -6.96 -12.10 15.19
N GLU A 172 -8.26 -12.34 14.98
CA GLU A 172 -8.77 -13.41 14.14
C GLU A 172 -9.63 -12.85 13.00
N GLU A 173 -9.41 -13.35 11.79
CA GLU A 173 -10.23 -13.08 10.61
C GLU A 173 -10.75 -14.42 10.08
N SER A 174 -12.06 -14.48 9.83
CA SER A 174 -12.65 -15.60 9.10
C SER A 174 -13.34 -15.12 7.84
N THR A 175 -12.95 -15.71 6.72
CA THR A 175 -13.58 -15.50 5.43
C THR A 175 -14.37 -16.74 5.10
N LYS A 176 -15.67 -16.57 4.89
CA LYS A 176 -16.53 -17.62 4.36
C LYS A 176 -17.02 -17.17 2.99
N ALA A 177 -16.54 -17.84 1.96
CA ALA A 177 -16.94 -17.62 0.58
C ALA A 177 -18.11 -18.56 0.26
N THR A 178 -19.34 -18.05 0.30
CA THR A 178 -20.56 -18.81 -0.01
C THR A 178 -21.08 -18.41 -1.38
N GLY A 179 -20.57 -19.04 -2.44
CA GLY A 179 -21.04 -18.75 -3.80
C GLY A 179 -20.37 -19.58 -4.88
N LYS A 180 -21.15 -20.04 -5.86
CA LYS A 180 -20.66 -20.94 -6.93
C LYS A 180 -19.53 -20.30 -7.75
N PHE A 181 -19.59 -19.00 -8.00
CA PHE A 181 -18.59 -18.27 -8.79
C PHE A 181 -17.25 -18.09 -8.07
N VAL A 182 -17.26 -17.63 -6.81
CA VAL A 182 -16.02 -17.47 -6.01
C VAL A 182 -15.39 -18.84 -5.74
N ALA A 183 -16.19 -19.86 -5.44
CA ALA A 183 -15.71 -21.24 -5.28
C ALA A 183 -15.02 -21.77 -6.55
N GLN A 184 -15.56 -21.46 -7.74
CA GLN A 184 -14.93 -21.81 -9.02
C GLN A 184 -13.56 -21.13 -9.20
N LEU A 185 -13.44 -19.86 -8.85
CA LEU A 185 -12.17 -19.13 -8.94
C LEU A 185 -11.11 -19.73 -8.00
N TYR A 186 -11.47 -20.00 -6.74
CA TYR A 186 -10.57 -20.63 -5.78
C TYR A 186 -10.16 -22.05 -6.22
N ALA A 187 -11.10 -22.84 -6.76
CA ALA A 187 -10.79 -24.16 -7.30
C ALA A 187 -9.81 -24.06 -8.48
N LYS A 188 -10.02 -23.10 -9.39
CA LYS A 188 -9.20 -22.91 -10.59
C LYS A 188 -7.77 -22.45 -10.26
N PHE A 189 -7.62 -21.48 -9.36
CA PHE A 189 -6.32 -20.84 -9.11
C PHE A 189 -5.54 -21.42 -7.92
N PHE A 190 -6.21 -22.02 -6.94
CA PHE A 190 -5.57 -22.49 -5.70
C PHE A 190 -5.74 -23.98 -5.41
N ALA A 191 -6.47 -24.74 -6.24
CA ALA A 191 -6.69 -26.18 -6.10
C ALA A 191 -7.17 -26.64 -4.69
N LYS A 192 -7.69 -25.72 -3.87
CA LYS A 192 -8.18 -25.97 -2.50
C LYS A 192 -9.68 -25.73 -2.44
N GLY A 193 -10.44 -26.80 -2.17
CA GLY A 193 -11.91 -26.81 -2.16
C GLY A 193 -12.59 -26.33 -0.87
N THR A 194 -11.87 -25.75 0.08
CA THR A 194 -12.46 -25.29 1.35
C THR A 194 -12.96 -23.86 1.25
N SER A 195 -14.28 -23.69 1.36
CA SER A 195 -14.96 -22.38 1.27
C SER A 195 -14.82 -21.48 2.50
N MET A 196 -14.05 -21.92 3.50
CA MET A 196 -13.82 -21.18 4.75
C MET A 196 -12.33 -21.14 5.07
N ARG A 197 -11.79 -19.93 5.21
CA ARG A 197 -10.41 -19.68 5.63
C ARG A 197 -10.45 -18.96 6.97
N LYS A 198 -9.80 -19.54 7.97
CA LYS A 198 -9.53 -18.88 9.26
C LYS A 198 -8.06 -18.55 9.32
N GLN A 199 -7.75 -17.32 9.72
CA GLN A 199 -6.40 -16.88 9.93
C GLN A 199 -6.36 -16.07 11.23
N SER A 200 -5.26 -16.18 11.96
CA SER A 200 -5.02 -15.37 13.16
C SER A 200 -3.61 -14.80 13.17
N ILE A 201 -3.43 -13.72 13.92
CA ILE A 201 -2.11 -13.14 14.24
C ILE A 201 -2.09 -12.77 15.71
N THR A 202 -0.98 -13.06 16.38
CA THR A 202 -0.72 -12.62 17.75
C THR A 202 0.11 -11.34 17.70
N ILE A 203 -0.37 -10.30 18.38
CA ILE A 203 0.28 -9.00 18.51
C ILE A 203 0.86 -8.94 19.93
N PRO A 204 2.18 -8.89 20.09
CA PRO A 204 2.80 -8.87 21.42
C PRO A 204 2.60 -7.51 22.09
N LYS A 205 2.70 -7.49 23.42
CA LYS A 205 2.75 -6.26 24.21
C LYS A 205 3.93 -5.37 23.77
N GLY A 206 3.71 -4.06 23.69
CA GLY A 206 4.69 -3.07 23.26
C GLY A 206 4.91 -3.01 21.74
N CYS A 207 4.10 -3.74 20.96
CA CYS A 207 4.12 -3.67 19.50
C CYS A 207 3.53 -2.35 19.01
N ILE A 208 4.24 -1.64 18.14
CA ILE A 208 3.74 -0.39 17.55
C ILE A 208 2.69 -0.70 16.48
N LEU A 209 1.50 -0.14 16.69
CA LEU A 209 0.35 -0.31 15.81
C LEU A 209 0.24 0.86 14.83
N ALA A 210 0.50 2.07 15.30
CA ALA A 210 0.46 3.26 14.49
C ALA A 210 1.40 4.33 15.03
N PHE A 211 1.76 5.30 14.19
CA PHE A 211 2.73 6.33 14.53
C PHE A 211 2.39 7.66 13.86
N ARG A 212 2.90 8.76 14.40
CA ARG A 212 2.86 10.09 13.76
C ARG A 212 4.27 10.60 13.59
N VAL A 213 4.47 11.28 12.46
CA VAL A 213 5.76 11.82 12.07
C VAL A 213 5.71 13.33 11.93
N ILE A 214 6.87 13.95 12.04
CA ILE A 214 7.08 15.35 11.68
C ILE A 214 8.22 15.45 10.68
N GLN A 215 8.06 16.31 9.67
CA GLN A 215 9.05 16.44 8.61
C GLN A 215 10.27 17.20 9.08
N VAL A 216 11.45 16.70 8.71
CA VAL A 216 12.75 17.33 8.95
C VAL A 216 13.11 18.20 7.74
N THR A 217 13.65 19.38 7.99
CA THR A 217 14.30 20.25 7.01
C THR A 217 15.78 20.36 7.31
N ILE A 218 16.61 20.46 6.27
CA ILE A 218 18.05 20.58 6.36
C ILE A 218 18.51 21.69 5.41
N LYS A 219 19.19 22.70 5.94
CA LYS A 219 19.81 23.79 5.18
C LYS A 219 21.19 24.09 5.76
N ASP A 220 22.24 23.99 4.95
CA ASP A 220 23.62 24.36 5.33
C ASP A 220 24.09 23.76 6.67
N ALA A 221 23.73 22.50 6.93
CA ALA A 221 23.96 21.72 8.18
C ALA A 221 23.07 22.07 9.39
N GLU A 222 22.31 23.16 9.32
CA GLU A 222 21.21 23.42 10.24
C GLU A 222 20.02 22.54 9.85
N TRP A 223 19.22 22.18 10.85
CA TRP A 223 18.01 21.41 10.63
C TRP A 223 16.88 21.96 11.46
N GLY A 224 15.66 21.75 10.99
CA GLY A 224 14.45 22.20 11.65
C GLY A 224 13.31 21.22 11.43
N ILE A 225 12.18 21.49 12.05
CA ILE A 225 10.96 20.70 11.90
C ILE A 225 9.82 21.54 11.33
N HIS A 226 8.97 20.92 10.51
CA HIS A 226 7.76 21.57 10.01
C HIS A 226 6.58 21.33 10.94
N HIS A 227 6.14 22.38 11.64
CA HIS A 227 4.96 22.32 12.50
C HIS A 227 3.64 22.16 11.73
N ILE A 228 3.62 22.60 10.48
CA ILE A 228 2.47 22.47 9.58
C ILE A 228 2.85 21.45 8.50
N PRO A 229 2.10 20.35 8.35
CA PRO A 229 2.36 19.35 7.31
C PRO A 229 1.97 19.90 5.94
N GLU A 230 2.86 20.67 5.32
CA GLU A 230 2.73 21.05 3.92
C GLU A 230 3.20 19.90 3.02
N ASN A 231 2.33 19.45 2.11
CA ASN A 231 2.64 18.30 1.24
C ASN A 231 3.76 18.55 0.22
N ASN A 232 4.25 19.78 0.09
CA ASN A 232 5.09 20.21 -1.03
C ASN A 232 6.48 20.73 -0.60
N THR A 233 6.81 20.68 0.69
CA THR A 233 8.10 21.19 1.18
C THR A 233 9.13 20.08 1.17
N SER A 234 10.33 20.36 0.64
CA SER A 234 11.43 19.41 0.57
C SER A 234 12.23 19.40 1.86
N THR A 235 12.72 18.24 2.29
CA THR A 235 13.70 18.13 3.38
C THR A 235 14.99 18.87 3.03
N PHE A 236 15.40 18.86 1.77
CA PHE A 236 16.54 19.64 1.30
C PHE A 236 16.02 20.85 0.53
N VAL A 237 16.11 22.03 1.14
CA VAL A 237 15.57 23.26 0.56
C VAL A 237 16.47 23.72 -0.59
N SER A 238 15.94 23.73 -1.81
CA SER A 238 16.55 24.30 -3.02
C SER A 238 15.55 25.22 -3.73
N ASP A 239 16.03 26.23 -4.46
CA ASP A 239 15.25 27.38 -4.98
C ASP A 239 14.21 27.09 -6.09
N GLY A 240 13.72 25.85 -6.23
CA GLY A 240 12.50 25.65 -7.02
C GLY A 240 12.32 24.25 -7.60
N LYS A 241 11.34 23.51 -7.06
CA LYS A 241 10.28 22.86 -7.85
C LYS A 241 9.18 22.37 -6.92
N GLN A 242 7.97 22.93 -7.06
CA GLN A 242 6.79 22.46 -6.35
C GLN A 242 6.11 21.35 -7.16
N ARG A 243 5.76 20.21 -6.53
CA ARG A 243 4.88 19.19 -7.13
C ARG A 243 3.44 19.48 -6.68
N THR A 244 2.56 19.77 -7.62
CA THR A 244 1.14 20.07 -7.37
C THR A 244 0.31 18.81 -7.17
N SER A 245 -0.79 18.92 -6.45
CA SER A 245 -1.80 17.87 -6.34
C SER A 245 -2.41 17.60 -7.71
N ILE A 246 -2.23 16.37 -8.20
CA ILE A 246 -2.77 15.91 -9.47
C ILE A 246 -4.12 15.22 -9.18
N LEU A 247 -5.14 15.51 -9.99
CA LEU A 247 -6.43 14.79 -9.91
C LEU A 247 -6.21 13.28 -10.09
N PRO A 248 -6.94 12.39 -9.37
CA PRO A 248 -6.69 10.94 -9.38
C PRO A 248 -6.61 10.32 -10.78
N LEU A 249 -7.46 10.75 -11.71
CA LEU A 249 -7.45 10.26 -13.09
C LEU A 249 -6.19 10.66 -13.88
N LYS A 250 -5.69 11.87 -13.63
CA LYS A 250 -4.47 12.38 -14.26
C LYS A 250 -3.23 11.70 -13.67
N GLU A 251 -3.26 11.37 -12.37
CA GLU A 251 -2.21 10.60 -11.70
C GLU A 251 -2.05 9.23 -12.36
N VAL A 252 -3.15 8.48 -12.53
CA VAL A 252 -3.13 7.14 -13.13
C VAL A 252 -2.54 7.18 -14.54
N LYS A 253 -3.01 8.12 -15.38
CA LYS A 253 -2.51 8.26 -16.76
C LYS A 253 -1.02 8.58 -16.81
N GLN A 254 -0.54 9.47 -15.96
CA GLN A 254 0.87 9.85 -15.91
C GLN A 254 1.76 8.69 -15.44
N ASN A 255 1.37 7.99 -14.38
CA ASN A 255 2.15 6.86 -13.86
C ASN A 255 2.17 5.65 -14.80
N CYS A 256 1.12 5.45 -15.61
CA CYS A 256 1.02 4.28 -16.50
C CYS A 256 1.44 4.57 -17.95
N GLN A 257 1.77 5.83 -18.30
CA GLN A 257 2.12 6.22 -19.67
C GLN A 257 3.29 5.42 -20.25
N ALA A 258 4.22 4.97 -19.40
CA ALA A 258 5.36 4.14 -19.82
C ALA A 258 4.92 2.87 -20.56
N PHE A 259 3.80 2.26 -20.15
CA PHE A 259 3.33 1.01 -20.75
C PHE A 259 2.87 1.18 -22.20
N SER A 260 2.30 2.33 -22.57
CA SER A 260 1.94 2.58 -23.97
C SER A 260 3.15 2.91 -24.85
N GLN A 261 4.30 3.23 -24.24
CA GLN A 261 5.55 3.50 -24.95
C GLN A 261 6.44 2.26 -25.07
N LEU A 262 6.16 1.20 -24.29
CA LEU A 262 6.88 -0.06 -24.39
C LEU A 262 6.64 -0.74 -25.75
N PRO A 263 7.67 -1.39 -26.33
CA PRO A 263 7.50 -2.31 -27.45
C PRO A 263 6.47 -3.39 -27.14
N VAL A 264 5.69 -3.77 -28.14
CA VAL A 264 4.57 -4.73 -27.99
C VAL A 264 5.06 -6.08 -27.44
N GLU A 265 6.27 -6.49 -27.84
CA GLU A 265 6.93 -7.73 -27.41
C GLU A 265 7.22 -7.73 -25.90
N LEU A 266 7.56 -6.56 -25.34
CA LEU A 266 7.85 -6.41 -23.92
C LEU A 266 6.57 -6.29 -23.08
N ARG A 267 5.50 -5.69 -23.61
CA ARG A 267 4.21 -5.57 -22.90
C ARG A 267 3.67 -6.94 -22.47
N GLY A 268 3.72 -7.92 -23.37
CA GLY A 268 3.30 -9.30 -23.07
C GLY A 268 4.11 -9.94 -21.92
N THR A 269 5.43 -9.71 -21.93
CA THR A 269 6.34 -10.22 -20.88
C THR A 269 6.01 -9.62 -19.51
N PHE A 270 5.73 -8.31 -19.46
CA PHE A 270 5.39 -7.61 -18.22
C PHE A 270 4.01 -8.04 -17.71
N LEU A 271 3.03 -8.16 -18.60
CA LEU A 271 1.70 -8.64 -18.25
C LEU A 271 1.75 -10.05 -17.66
N GLU A 272 2.55 -10.95 -18.25
CA GLU A 272 2.67 -12.32 -17.76
C GLU A 272 3.33 -12.37 -16.38
N ALA A 273 4.38 -11.59 -16.16
CA ALA A 273 5.01 -11.49 -14.84
C ALA A 273 4.03 -10.96 -13.77
N ILE A 274 3.20 -9.97 -14.10
CA ILE A 274 2.15 -9.47 -13.17
C ILE A 274 1.09 -10.54 -12.92
N LYS A 275 0.64 -11.29 -13.95
CA LYS A 275 -0.29 -12.42 -13.77
C LYS A 275 0.28 -13.50 -12.88
N VAL A 276 1.57 -13.83 -13.02
CA VAL A 276 2.26 -14.77 -12.15
C VAL A 276 2.29 -14.24 -10.71
N ALA A 277 2.66 -12.97 -10.52
CA ALA A 277 2.65 -12.32 -9.22
C ALA A 277 1.27 -12.34 -8.56
N LEU A 278 0.19 -12.17 -9.33
CA LEU A 278 -1.18 -12.26 -8.79
C LEU A 278 -1.55 -13.66 -8.27
N ARG A 279 -0.89 -14.72 -8.74
CA ARG A 279 -1.09 -16.10 -8.27
C ARG A 279 -0.24 -16.45 -7.06
N ASP A 280 0.88 -15.78 -6.90
CA ASP A 280 1.94 -16.15 -5.97
C ASP A 280 2.38 -14.93 -5.16
N LYS A 281 2.02 -14.94 -3.87
CA LYS A 281 2.27 -13.82 -2.96
C LYS A 281 3.76 -13.54 -2.79
N ASP A 282 4.60 -14.56 -2.80
CA ASP A 282 6.03 -14.40 -2.58
C ASP A 282 6.67 -13.72 -3.81
N ILE A 283 6.24 -14.13 -5.00
CA ILE A 283 6.64 -13.49 -6.27
C ILE A 283 6.12 -12.04 -6.33
N PHE A 284 4.90 -11.78 -5.88
CA PHE A 284 4.35 -10.42 -5.81
C PHE A 284 5.22 -9.52 -4.92
N GLN A 285 5.63 -10.02 -3.75
CA GLN A 285 6.48 -9.28 -2.83
C GLN A 285 7.88 -9.06 -3.40
N GLU A 286 8.49 -10.07 -4.01
CA GLU A 286 9.79 -9.93 -4.67
C GLU A 286 9.76 -8.87 -5.78
N LEU A 287 8.75 -8.94 -6.66
CA LEU A 287 8.62 -8.00 -7.76
C LEU A 287 8.39 -6.58 -7.25
N ALA A 288 7.49 -6.40 -6.27
CA ALA A 288 7.22 -5.09 -5.68
C ALA A 288 8.47 -4.49 -5.04
N GLN A 289 9.25 -5.29 -4.30
CA GLN A 289 10.51 -4.86 -3.70
C GLN A 289 11.52 -4.42 -4.76
N LYS A 290 11.70 -5.21 -5.82
CA LYS A 290 12.65 -4.86 -6.89
C LYS A 290 12.28 -3.57 -7.62
N MET A 291 11.00 -3.40 -7.97
CA MET A 291 10.56 -2.19 -8.66
C MET A 291 10.66 -0.96 -7.76
N GLU A 292 10.42 -1.13 -6.46
CA GLU A 292 10.62 -0.08 -5.45
C GLU A 292 12.10 0.31 -5.30
N GLU A 293 13.02 -0.66 -5.33
CA GLU A 293 14.45 -0.38 -5.28
C GLU A 293 14.91 0.41 -6.49
N VAL A 294 14.42 0.10 -7.70
CA VAL A 294 14.68 0.88 -8.92
C VAL A 294 14.13 2.30 -8.79
N TYR A 295 12.97 2.47 -8.16
CA TYR A 295 12.33 3.77 -8.01
C TYR A 295 13.06 4.71 -7.03
N TYR A 296 13.59 4.18 -5.92
CA TYR A 296 14.24 5.01 -4.88
C TYR A 296 15.77 5.07 -4.97
N LYS A 297 16.44 4.12 -5.63
CA LYS A 297 17.91 4.11 -5.74
C LYS A 297 18.32 4.66 -7.08
N THR A 298 19.14 5.71 -7.09
CA THR A 298 19.77 6.23 -8.30
C THR A 298 20.92 5.33 -8.79
N ASN A 299 21.58 4.56 -7.92
CA ASN A 299 22.68 3.65 -8.29
C ASN A 299 22.20 2.32 -8.90
N THR A 300 23.08 1.62 -9.62
CA THR A 300 22.80 0.37 -10.37
C THR A 300 22.06 -0.65 -9.50
N CYS A 301 20.75 -0.79 -9.74
CA CYS A 301 19.93 -1.81 -9.08
C CYS A 301 20.10 -3.14 -9.83
N GLU A 302 20.70 -4.13 -9.18
CA GLU A 302 20.77 -5.49 -9.73
C GLU A 302 19.39 -6.15 -9.69
N LEU A 303 18.70 -6.14 -10.84
CA LEU A 303 17.43 -6.85 -11.03
C LEU A 303 17.63 -8.38 -11.19
N THR A 304 18.44 -9.01 -10.34
CA THR A 304 18.65 -10.48 -10.37
C THR A 304 17.56 -11.20 -9.58
N THR A 305 17.01 -12.28 -10.12
CA THR A 305 15.99 -13.11 -9.43
C THR A 305 16.40 -14.57 -9.45
N GLN A 306 16.04 -15.30 -8.39
CA GLN A 306 16.10 -16.76 -8.39
C GLN A 306 14.82 -17.38 -8.99
N SER A 307 13.75 -16.59 -9.11
CA SER A 307 12.49 -17.02 -9.69
C SER A 307 12.61 -17.06 -11.22
N PRO A 308 12.54 -18.24 -11.86
CA PRO A 308 12.57 -18.31 -13.31
C PRO A 308 11.39 -17.57 -13.94
N LYS A 309 10.29 -17.39 -13.20
CA LYS A 309 9.07 -16.74 -13.69
C LYS A 309 9.18 -15.22 -13.83
N LEU A 310 10.11 -14.57 -13.13
CA LEU A 310 10.36 -13.12 -13.26
C LEU A 310 11.56 -12.81 -14.16
N LYS A 311 12.37 -13.81 -14.48
CA LYS A 311 13.67 -13.64 -15.14
C LYS A 311 13.57 -12.88 -16.46
N ASP A 312 12.60 -13.22 -17.30
CA ASP A 312 12.46 -12.61 -18.63
C ASP A 312 12.07 -11.13 -18.55
N MET A 313 11.14 -10.77 -17.66
CA MET A 313 10.75 -9.38 -17.42
C MET A 313 11.91 -8.56 -16.85
N LEU A 314 12.60 -9.08 -15.84
CA LEU A 314 13.70 -8.37 -15.20
C LEU A 314 14.90 -8.22 -16.15
N SER A 315 15.19 -9.23 -16.97
CA SER A 315 16.23 -9.15 -18.00
C SER A 315 15.86 -8.13 -19.08
N SER A 316 14.58 -8.07 -19.47
CA SER A 316 14.07 -7.08 -20.41
C SER A 316 14.24 -5.66 -19.86
N LEU A 317 13.90 -5.44 -18.58
CA LEU A 317 14.15 -4.18 -17.89
C LEU A 317 15.64 -3.83 -17.85
N GLN A 318 16.51 -4.77 -17.49
CA GLN A 318 17.97 -4.54 -17.46
C GLN A 318 18.56 -4.21 -18.83
N SER A 319 17.95 -4.70 -19.92
CA SER A 319 18.41 -4.42 -21.29
C SER A 319 18.08 -3.01 -21.77
N LEU A 320 17.16 -2.31 -21.11
CA LEU A 320 16.83 -0.91 -21.42
C LEU A 320 17.95 0.03 -20.98
N SER A 321 18.08 1.17 -21.67
CA SER A 321 19.01 2.21 -21.22
C SER A 321 18.59 2.74 -19.84
N ARG A 322 19.53 3.24 -19.04
CA ARG A 322 19.26 3.71 -17.66
C ARG A 322 18.14 4.76 -17.60
N ASN A 323 18.05 5.62 -18.61
CA ASN A 323 17.03 6.66 -18.70
C ASN A 323 15.66 6.09 -19.10
N ASP A 324 15.64 4.98 -19.84
CA ASP A 324 14.43 4.31 -20.31
C ASP A 324 13.92 3.24 -19.34
N LEU A 325 14.74 2.79 -18.38
CA LEU A 325 14.38 1.80 -17.35
C LEU A 325 13.44 2.37 -16.27
N HIS A 326 13.69 3.61 -15.83
CA HIS A 326 13.02 4.16 -14.66
C HIS A 326 11.49 4.25 -14.87
N SER A 327 11.05 4.67 -16.05
CA SER A 327 9.64 4.91 -16.33
C SER A 327 8.80 3.62 -16.35
N PRO A 328 9.20 2.53 -17.05
CA PRO A 328 8.50 1.25 -16.96
C PRO A 328 8.52 0.62 -15.57
N ALA A 329 9.66 0.66 -14.87
CA ALA A 329 9.74 0.11 -13.50
C ALA A 329 8.83 0.85 -12.52
N GLU A 330 8.76 2.18 -12.62
CA GLU A 330 7.84 3.03 -11.85
C GLU A 330 6.38 2.70 -12.13
N ALA A 331 6.02 2.45 -13.39
CA ALA A 331 4.68 2.05 -13.81
C ALA A 331 4.30 0.66 -13.26
N VAL A 332 5.23 -0.30 -13.28
CA VAL A 332 5.02 -1.61 -12.65
C VAL A 332 4.86 -1.45 -11.15
N TYR A 333 5.71 -0.68 -10.50
CA TYR A 333 5.58 -0.39 -9.08
C TYR A 333 4.21 0.25 -8.77
N TYR A 334 3.73 1.18 -9.61
CA TYR A 334 2.40 1.84 -9.48
C TYR A 334 1.27 0.83 -9.54
N THR A 335 1.36 -0.07 -10.50
CA THR A 335 0.40 -1.16 -10.70
C THR A 335 0.37 -2.08 -9.49
N LEU A 336 1.54 -2.48 -8.98
CA LEU A 336 1.64 -3.35 -7.80
C LEU A 336 1.14 -2.65 -6.53
N ASP A 337 1.40 -1.35 -6.36
CA ASP A 337 0.83 -0.58 -5.25
C ASP A 337 -0.70 -0.57 -5.31
N ALA A 338 -1.30 -0.33 -6.48
CA ALA A 338 -2.75 -0.34 -6.67
C ALA A 338 -3.35 -1.74 -6.42
N LEU A 339 -2.72 -2.78 -6.98
CA LEU A 339 -3.10 -4.16 -6.73
C LEU A 339 -2.97 -4.52 -5.25
N SER A 340 -1.98 -3.98 -4.53
CA SER A 340 -1.75 -4.26 -3.10
C SER A 340 -2.88 -3.79 -2.18
N GLU A 341 -3.68 -2.81 -2.62
CA GLU A 341 -4.85 -2.31 -1.87
C GLU A 341 -6.13 -3.12 -2.13
N GLN A 342 -6.13 -4.01 -3.12
CA GLN A 342 -7.27 -4.89 -3.40
C GLN A 342 -7.34 -6.12 -2.50
N THR A 343 -8.53 -6.69 -2.34
CA THR A 343 -8.74 -7.97 -1.67
C THR A 343 -8.19 -9.14 -2.50
N GLU A 344 -8.01 -10.30 -1.85
CA GLU A 344 -7.57 -11.52 -2.54
C GLU A 344 -8.59 -11.93 -3.60
N GLU A 345 -9.88 -11.82 -3.30
CA GLU A 345 -10.97 -12.11 -4.22
C GLU A 345 -10.97 -11.18 -5.45
N GLN A 346 -10.79 -9.86 -5.24
CA GLN A 346 -10.70 -8.89 -6.33
C GLN A 346 -9.56 -9.22 -7.30
N ARG A 347 -8.38 -9.58 -6.75
CA ARG A 347 -7.23 -10.00 -7.56
C ARG A 347 -7.51 -11.27 -8.36
N LEU A 348 -8.23 -12.24 -7.82
CA LEU A 348 -8.62 -13.45 -8.55
C LEU A 348 -9.60 -13.16 -9.69
N VAL A 349 -10.57 -12.28 -9.43
CA VAL A 349 -11.53 -11.85 -10.46
C VAL A 349 -10.82 -11.07 -11.57
N LEU A 350 -9.81 -10.25 -11.24
CA LEU A 350 -8.95 -9.59 -12.22
C LEU A 350 -8.16 -10.60 -13.04
N LEU A 351 -7.51 -11.56 -12.38
CA LEU A 351 -6.73 -12.60 -13.04
C LEU A 351 -7.58 -13.42 -14.02
N GLU A 352 -8.79 -13.82 -13.61
CA GLU A 352 -9.77 -14.49 -14.47
C GLU A 352 -10.15 -13.63 -15.70
N SER A 353 -10.36 -12.33 -15.49
CA SER A 353 -10.68 -11.39 -16.58
C SER A 353 -9.54 -11.30 -17.59
N LEU A 354 -8.29 -11.24 -17.11
CA LEU A 354 -7.10 -11.17 -17.97
C LEU A 354 -6.90 -12.46 -18.77
N GLU A 355 -7.16 -13.64 -18.18
CA GLU A 355 -7.10 -14.91 -18.93
C GLU A 355 -8.20 -15.01 -19.98
N LYS A 356 -9.42 -14.56 -19.67
CA LYS A 356 -10.54 -14.58 -20.64
C LYS A 356 -10.36 -13.58 -21.77
N LYS A 357 -9.78 -12.39 -21.50
CA LYS A 357 -9.43 -11.44 -22.57
C LYS A 357 -8.50 -12.06 -23.62
N ALA A 358 -7.61 -12.98 -23.23
CA ALA A 358 -6.73 -13.70 -24.15
C ALA A 358 -7.44 -14.76 -25.03
N VAL A 359 -8.70 -15.12 -24.72
CA VAL A 359 -9.48 -16.19 -25.38
C VAL A 359 -10.57 -15.64 -26.32
N ARG A 360 -10.66 -14.30 -26.50
CA ARG A 360 -11.74 -13.51 -27.13
C ARG A 360 -12.10 -13.76 -28.61
N HIS A 361 -11.84 -14.92 -29.18
CA HIS A 361 -12.30 -15.27 -30.54
C HIS A 361 -13.71 -15.89 -30.61
N GLN A 362 -14.54 -15.84 -29.55
CA GLN A 362 -15.92 -16.37 -29.61
C GLN A 362 -17.04 -15.41 -29.13
N PRO A 363 -18.20 -15.36 -29.81
CA PRO A 363 -19.20 -14.28 -29.63
C PRO A 363 -20.15 -14.47 -28.42
N GLN A 364 -20.02 -15.53 -27.62
CA GLN A 364 -20.95 -15.84 -26.52
C GLN A 364 -20.58 -15.17 -25.17
N GLU A 365 -19.48 -14.40 -25.08
CA GLU A 365 -18.86 -13.98 -23.82
C GLU A 365 -19.39 -12.69 -23.16
N GLY A 366 -20.31 -11.95 -23.82
CA GLY A 366 -20.84 -10.69 -23.27
C GLY A 366 -21.51 -10.83 -21.90
N ARG A 367 -22.13 -11.99 -21.60
CA ARG A 367 -22.74 -12.28 -20.28
C ARG A 367 -21.71 -12.59 -19.18
N GLY A 368 -20.51 -13.06 -19.54
CA GLY A 368 -19.45 -13.34 -18.58
C GLY A 368 -18.79 -12.06 -18.07
N GLN A 369 -18.56 -11.11 -18.97
CA GLN A 369 -17.92 -9.82 -18.64
C GLN A 369 -18.78 -8.95 -17.72
N TYR A 370 -20.09 -8.88 -17.97
CA TYR A 370 -21.01 -8.13 -17.12
C TYR A 370 -21.04 -8.64 -15.67
N LYS A 371 -20.94 -9.97 -15.49
CA LYS A 371 -20.87 -10.62 -14.17
C LYS A 371 -19.57 -10.27 -13.43
N THR A 372 -18.44 -10.28 -14.13
CA THR A 372 -17.13 -9.92 -13.58
C THR A 372 -17.10 -8.47 -13.12
N THR A 373 -17.67 -7.54 -13.92
CA THR A 373 -17.69 -6.11 -13.59
C THR A 373 -18.55 -5.80 -12.37
N ILE A 374 -19.76 -6.37 -12.28
CA ILE A 374 -20.63 -6.16 -11.10
C ILE A 374 -19.96 -6.70 -9.84
N ALA A 375 -19.41 -7.92 -9.89
CA ALA A 375 -18.71 -8.50 -8.74
C ALA A 375 -17.54 -7.63 -8.28
N MET A 376 -16.76 -7.05 -9.21
CA MET A 376 -15.66 -6.14 -8.85
C MET A 376 -16.14 -4.86 -8.17
N LEU A 377 -17.23 -4.25 -8.65
CA LEU A 377 -17.80 -3.05 -8.06
C LEU A 377 -18.33 -3.32 -6.65
N GLU A 378 -19.08 -4.40 -6.47
CA GLU A 378 -19.61 -4.81 -5.16
C GLU A 378 -18.49 -5.13 -4.16
N MET A 379 -17.46 -5.86 -4.58
CA MET A 379 -16.28 -6.12 -3.75
C MET A 379 -15.51 -4.83 -3.39
N SER A 380 -15.67 -3.78 -4.18
CA SER A 380 -15.10 -2.45 -3.90
C SER A 380 -16.04 -1.58 -3.05
N GLY A 381 -17.07 -2.15 -2.42
CA GLY A 381 -17.99 -1.41 -1.56
C GLY A 381 -19.09 -0.63 -2.29
N VAL A 382 -19.18 -0.75 -3.61
CA VAL A 382 -20.23 -0.10 -4.41
C VAL A 382 -21.52 -0.91 -4.31
N ARG A 383 -22.57 -0.31 -3.74
CA ARG A 383 -23.92 -0.87 -3.76
C ARG A 383 -24.69 -0.31 -4.95
N ILE A 384 -25.24 -1.20 -5.78
CA ILE A 384 -26.08 -0.84 -6.93
C ILE A 384 -27.51 -1.31 -6.63
N PRO A 385 -28.38 -0.46 -6.04
CA PRO A 385 -29.78 -0.80 -5.86
C PRO A 385 -30.45 -1.01 -7.22
N LYS A 386 -31.48 -1.87 -7.28
CA LYS A 386 -32.11 -2.32 -8.53
C LYS A 386 -32.67 -1.22 -9.45
N ASN A 387 -32.69 0.07 -9.05
CA ASN A 387 -33.19 1.20 -9.86
C ASN A 387 -32.59 2.59 -9.49
N GLU A 388 -31.42 2.69 -8.85
CA GLU A 388 -30.85 3.98 -8.39
C GLU A 388 -29.36 4.16 -8.69
N PHE A 389 -28.84 5.36 -8.40
CA PHE A 389 -27.42 5.70 -8.45
C PHE A 389 -26.58 4.74 -7.58
N ALA A 390 -25.37 4.44 -8.05
CA ALA A 390 -24.40 3.67 -7.28
C ALA A 390 -24.03 4.41 -5.99
N ILE A 391 -24.17 3.74 -4.84
CA ILE A 391 -23.82 4.28 -3.52
C ILE A 391 -22.47 3.69 -3.12
N CYS A 392 -21.52 4.56 -2.81
CA CYS A 392 -20.17 4.20 -2.39
C CYS A 392 -19.78 5.06 -1.19
N ASP A 393 -19.29 4.42 -0.13
CA ASP A 393 -18.67 5.15 0.97
C ASP A 393 -17.21 5.50 0.64
N GLU A 394 -16.54 6.22 1.54
CA GLU A 394 -15.18 6.71 1.32
C GLU A 394 -14.17 5.56 1.16
N GLU A 395 -14.34 4.47 1.92
CA GLU A 395 -13.49 3.27 1.80
C GLU A 395 -13.68 2.59 0.45
N GLY A 396 -14.93 2.44 0.02
CA GLY A 396 -15.24 1.90 -1.29
C GLY A 396 -14.72 2.79 -2.42
N PHE A 397 -14.70 4.11 -2.23
CA PHE A 397 -14.20 5.04 -3.23
C PHE A 397 -12.69 4.86 -3.44
N LEU A 398 -11.91 4.76 -2.36
CA LEU A 398 -10.47 4.47 -2.45
C LEU A 398 -10.20 3.09 -3.07
N ALA A 399 -11.01 2.08 -2.72
CA ALA A 399 -10.93 0.76 -3.34
C ALA A 399 -11.23 0.82 -4.85
N LEU A 400 -12.19 1.65 -5.26
CA LEU A 400 -12.52 1.88 -6.67
C LEU A 400 -11.39 2.61 -7.42
N GLU A 401 -10.72 3.58 -6.79
CA GLU A 401 -9.55 4.24 -7.37
C GLU A 401 -8.39 3.25 -7.58
N ALA A 402 -8.12 2.37 -6.60
CA ALA A 402 -7.11 1.31 -6.72
C ALA A 402 -7.48 0.31 -7.83
N LEU A 403 -8.76 -0.06 -7.91
CA LEU A 403 -9.28 -0.93 -8.96
C LEU A 403 -9.13 -0.30 -10.35
N TYR A 404 -9.49 0.98 -10.49
CA TYR A 404 -9.33 1.72 -11.73
C TYR A 404 -7.87 1.80 -12.17
N ALA A 405 -6.97 2.17 -11.25
CA ALA A 405 -5.53 2.22 -11.51
C ALA A 405 -4.97 0.87 -11.99
N SER A 406 -5.42 -0.22 -11.37
CA SER A 406 -5.02 -1.58 -11.75
C SER A 406 -5.59 -2.00 -13.11
N LEU A 407 -6.87 -1.74 -13.37
CA LEU A 407 -7.49 -2.07 -14.65
C LEU A 407 -6.87 -1.28 -15.80
N TYR A 408 -6.61 0.02 -15.59
CA TYR A 408 -6.02 0.88 -16.60
C TYR A 408 -4.60 0.45 -16.99
N SER A 409 -3.75 0.19 -16.00
CA SER A 409 -2.39 -0.31 -16.23
C SER A 409 -2.36 -1.66 -16.95
N LEU A 410 -3.19 -2.61 -16.51
CA LEU A 410 -3.29 -3.93 -17.11
C LEU A 410 -3.84 -3.90 -18.54
N ASP A 411 -4.77 -2.99 -18.83
CA ASP A 411 -5.32 -2.81 -20.18
C ASP A 411 -4.26 -2.28 -21.14
N LEU A 412 -3.44 -1.32 -20.72
CA LEU A 412 -2.31 -0.82 -21.53
C LEU A 412 -1.29 -1.90 -21.89
N LEU A 413 -1.03 -2.83 -20.96
CA LEU A 413 -0.15 -3.98 -21.21
C LEU A 413 -0.82 -5.07 -22.06
N SER A 414 -2.16 -5.12 -22.08
CA SER A 414 -2.92 -6.11 -22.85
C SER A 414 -3.20 -5.67 -24.28
N ASN A 415 -3.24 -4.36 -24.55
CA ASN A 415 -3.51 -3.82 -25.88
C ASN A 415 -2.22 -3.90 -26.72
N SER A 416 -2.22 -4.86 -27.65
CA SER A 416 -1.12 -5.16 -28.57
C SER A 416 -1.33 -4.59 -29.98
N GLU A 417 -2.21 -3.60 -30.14
CA GLU A 417 -2.41 -2.91 -31.43
C GLU A 417 -1.39 -1.80 -31.65
#